data_AF-A0A3C1QSC9-F1
#
_entry.id   AF-A0A3C1QSC9-F1
#
_cell.length_a   1.000
_cell.length_b   1.000
_cell.length_c   1.000
_cell.angle_alpha   90.00
_cell.angle_beta   90.00
_cell.angle_gamma   90.00
#
_symmetry.space_group_name_H-M   'P 1'
#
loop_
_entity.id
_entity.type
_entity.pdbx_description
1 polymer ?
#
loop_
_entity_poly.entity_id
_entity_poly.type
_entity_poly.pdbx_seq_one_letter_code
_entity_poly.pdbx_strand_id
1 'polypeptide(L)'
;MSEQDHESLPFPDRRRAAAFPGEGSVERRQFGNSLAHLSPGARELGSAIDRYKLENRRRFVTYEEMYEIITKLGYAKTEPSPVQKQA
;
A
#
# COMPACT_ATOMS: atom_id res chain seq x y z
N MET A 1 -8.93 53.46 -13.78
CA MET A 1 -8.89 52.19 -13.03
C MET A 1 -10.09 51.41 -13.48
N SER A 2 -9.90 50.36 -14.28
CA SER A 2 -10.99 49.50 -14.74
C SER A 2 -10.89 48.21 -13.95
N GLU A 3 -11.81 48.04 -12.99
CA GLU A 3 -11.98 46.83 -12.20
C GLU A 3 -12.36 45.68 -13.16
N GLN A 4 -11.56 44.61 -13.13
CA GLN A 4 -11.81 43.39 -13.87
C GLN A 4 -12.81 42.54 -13.07
N ASP A 5 -14.03 42.40 -13.59
CA ASP A 5 -14.98 41.39 -13.14
C ASP A 5 -14.40 39.98 -13.37
N HIS A 6 -13.98 39.32 -12.29
CA HIS A 6 -13.61 37.92 -12.32
C HIS A 6 -14.90 37.09 -12.47
N GLU A 7 -15.13 36.62 -13.69
CA GLU A 7 -16.22 35.70 -14.04
C GLU A 7 -16.24 34.50 -13.08
N SER A 8 -17.24 34.49 -12.20
CA SER A 8 -17.42 33.43 -11.21
C SER A 8 -17.99 32.20 -11.91
N LEU A 9 -17.12 31.27 -12.27
CA LEU A 9 -17.54 29.98 -12.82
C LEU A 9 -18.56 29.32 -11.88
N PRO A 10 -19.66 28.76 -12.40
CA PRO A 10 -20.70 28.16 -11.56
C PRO A 10 -20.12 27.01 -10.74
N PHE A 11 -20.47 26.95 -9.45
CA PHE A 11 -20.05 25.88 -8.55
C PHE A 11 -20.39 24.51 -9.16
N PRO A 12 -19.40 23.66 -9.46
CA PRO A 12 -19.68 22.37 -10.08
C PRO A 12 -20.45 21.47 -9.12
N ASP A 13 -21.64 21.03 -9.54
CA ASP A 13 -22.44 20.05 -8.82
C ASP A 13 -21.76 18.67 -8.86
N ARG A 14 -21.14 18.32 -7.72
CA ARG A 14 -20.34 17.09 -7.56
C ARG A 14 -21.17 15.81 -7.66
N ARG A 15 -22.50 15.88 -7.53
CA ARG A 15 -23.35 14.68 -7.57
C ARG A 15 -23.51 14.15 -8.99
N ARG A 16 -23.42 15.01 -9.99
CA ARG A 16 -23.55 14.64 -11.40
C ARG A 16 -22.25 14.10 -12.00
N ALA A 17 -21.10 14.53 -11.48
CA ALA A 17 -19.78 14.04 -11.89
C ALA A 17 -19.51 12.57 -11.50
N ALA A 18 -20.27 12.01 -10.56
CA ALA A 18 -20.14 10.60 -10.16
C ALA A 18 -20.85 9.62 -11.11
N ALA A 19 -21.66 10.10 -12.07
CA ALA A 19 -22.48 9.25 -12.94
C ALA A 19 -21.72 8.61 -14.11
N PHE A 20 -20.45 8.97 -14.32
CA PHE A 20 -19.59 8.35 -15.34
C PHE A 20 -18.36 7.73 -14.67
N PRO A 21 -18.40 6.45 -14.27
CA PRO A 21 -17.17 5.68 -14.21
C PRO A 21 -16.67 5.57 -15.66
N GLY A 22 -15.82 6.51 -16.06
CA GLY A 22 -15.16 6.46 -17.37
C GLY A 22 -14.50 5.11 -17.57
N GLU A 23 -14.69 4.56 -18.76
CA GLU A 23 -14.03 3.36 -19.25
C GLU A 23 -12.53 3.48 -19.01
N GLY A 24 -12.00 2.68 -18.07
CA GLY A 24 -10.67 2.89 -17.50
C GLY A 24 -10.69 3.54 -16.11
N SER A 25 -11.53 3.03 -15.20
CA SER A 25 -11.39 3.29 -13.77
C SER A 25 -10.02 2.77 -13.31
N VAL A 26 -8.98 3.59 -13.52
CA VAL A 26 -7.63 3.36 -13.03
C VAL A 26 -7.76 3.09 -11.55
N GLU A 27 -7.29 1.93 -11.14
CA GLU A 27 -7.39 1.48 -9.77
C GLU A 27 -6.75 2.54 -8.86
N ARG A 28 -7.59 3.29 -8.13
CA ARG A 28 -7.16 4.35 -7.20
C ARG A 28 -6.52 3.80 -5.94
N ARG A 29 -6.05 2.55 -5.96
CA ARG A 29 -5.24 1.99 -4.89
C ARG A 29 -3.80 2.34 -5.24
N GLN A 30 -3.29 3.36 -4.56
CA GLN A 30 -1.88 3.73 -4.57
C GLN A 30 -0.97 2.55 -4.13
N PHE A 31 -1.56 1.58 -3.44
CA PHE A 31 -1.00 0.26 -3.14
C PHE A 31 -1.89 -0.80 -3.79
N GLY A 32 -1.89 -0.88 -5.12
CA GLY A 32 -2.40 -2.05 -5.84
C GLY A 32 -1.66 -3.31 -5.37
N ASN A 33 -2.28 -4.48 -5.51
CA ASN A 33 -1.75 -5.76 -5.02
C ASN A 33 -0.51 -6.22 -5.83
N SER A 34 0.58 -5.45 -5.78
CA SER A 34 1.76 -5.58 -6.64
C SER A 34 2.74 -6.61 -6.07
N LEU A 35 2.27 -7.82 -5.71
CA LEU A 35 3.15 -8.95 -5.38
C LEU A 35 3.97 -9.45 -6.59
N ALA A 36 3.64 -8.98 -7.80
CA ALA A 36 4.31 -9.34 -9.05
C ALA A 36 5.77 -8.86 -9.11
N HIS A 37 6.07 -7.64 -8.65
CA HIS A 37 7.41 -7.02 -8.73
C HIS A 37 8.26 -7.20 -7.47
N LEU A 38 7.80 -8.00 -6.49
CA LEU A 38 8.54 -8.27 -5.27
C LEU A 38 9.68 -9.28 -5.51
N SER A 39 10.75 -9.16 -4.71
CA SER A 39 11.76 -10.21 -4.61
C SER A 39 11.10 -11.54 -4.21
N PRO A 40 11.69 -12.70 -4.56
CA PRO A 40 11.11 -14.00 -4.24
C PRO A 40 10.75 -14.15 -2.76
N GLY A 41 11.63 -13.71 -1.86
CA GLY A 41 11.37 -13.77 -0.41
C GLY A 41 10.29 -12.79 0.06
N ALA A 42 10.21 -11.60 -0.54
CA ALA A 42 9.13 -10.67 -0.22
C ALA A 42 7.76 -11.18 -0.69
N ARG A 43 7.71 -11.90 -1.83
CA ARG A 43 6.47 -12.53 -2.33
C ARG A 43 6.00 -13.67 -1.42
N GLU A 44 6.93 -14.50 -0.94
CA GLU A 44 6.63 -15.56 0.02
C GLU A 44 6.07 -14.97 1.33
N LEU A 45 6.73 -13.95 1.88
CA LEU A 45 6.26 -13.26 3.09
C LEU A 45 4.87 -12.64 2.88
N GLY A 46 4.64 -11.96 1.75
CA GLY A 46 3.33 -11.38 1.42
C GLY A 46 2.22 -12.43 1.36
N SER A 47 2.50 -13.58 0.72
CA SER A 47 1.55 -14.69 0.62
C SER A 47 1.21 -15.29 1.99
N ALA A 48 2.21 -15.43 2.86
CA ALA A 48 2.02 -15.91 4.23
C ALA A 48 1.18 -14.93 5.06
N ILE A 49 1.42 -13.63 4.92
CA ILE A 49 0.64 -12.58 5.57
C ILE A 49 -0.82 -12.59 5.10
N ASP A 50 -1.06 -12.73 3.80
CA ASP A 50 -2.42 -12.74 3.27
C ASP A 50 -3.19 -13.99 3.71
N ARG A 51 -2.52 -15.14 3.79
CA ARG A 51 -3.09 -16.35 4.38
C ARG A 51 -3.44 -16.14 5.86
N TYR A 52 -2.53 -15.54 6.63
CA TYR A 52 -2.77 -15.25 8.05
C TYR A 52 -3.98 -14.32 8.25
N LYS A 53 -4.11 -13.27 7.42
CA LYS A 53 -5.27 -12.36 7.46
C LYS A 53 -6.59 -13.08 7.18
N LEU A 54 -6.60 -14.01 6.22
CA LEU A 54 -7.79 -14.80 5.88
C LEU A 54 -8.21 -15.73 7.03
N GLU A 55 -7.24 -16.41 7.64
CA GLU A 55 -7.47 -17.33 8.76
C GLU A 55 -7.99 -16.58 10.01
N ASN A 56 -7.37 -15.45 10.36
CA ASN A 56 -7.78 -14.64 11.51
C ASN A 56 -8.99 -13.71 11.23
N ARG A 57 -9.42 -13.57 9.98
CA ARG A 57 -10.47 -12.63 9.52
C ARG A 57 -10.21 -11.18 9.95
N ARG A 58 -8.95 -10.77 10.03
CA ARG A 58 -8.56 -9.40 10.44
C ARG A 58 -8.03 -8.63 9.25
N ARG A 59 -8.33 -7.32 9.24
CA ARG A 59 -7.86 -6.39 8.20
C ARG A 59 -6.39 -5.97 8.40
N PHE A 60 -5.89 -6.04 9.63
CA PHE A 60 -4.55 -5.61 10.02
C PHE A 60 -3.85 -6.70 10.84
N VAL A 61 -2.52 -6.78 10.71
CA VAL A 61 -1.63 -7.70 11.43
C VAL A 61 -0.82 -6.86 12.43
N THR A 62 -0.73 -7.30 13.69
CA THR A 62 0.09 -6.65 14.72
C THR A 62 1.58 -6.95 14.51
N TYR A 63 2.45 -6.20 15.20
CA TYR A 63 3.90 -6.44 15.12
C TYR A 63 4.29 -7.84 15.62
N GLU A 64 3.62 -8.35 16.66
CA GLU A 64 3.87 -9.70 17.18
C GLU A 64 3.43 -10.77 16.17
N GLU A 65 2.25 -10.60 15.58
CA GLU A 65 1.75 -11.52 14.55
C GLU A 65 2.69 -11.51 13.31
N MET A 66 3.21 -10.36 12.93
CA MET A 66 4.21 -10.25 11.86
C MET A 66 5.52 -10.96 12.22
N TYR A 67 5.99 -10.82 13.47
CA TYR A 67 7.17 -11.51 13.96
C TYR A 67 7.00 -13.04 13.95
N GLU A 68 5.83 -13.54 14.36
CA GLU A 68 5.52 -14.97 14.28
C GLU A 68 5.55 -15.49 12.83
N ILE A 69 4.96 -14.75 11.88
CA ILE A 69 4.95 -15.15 10.47
C ILE A 69 6.37 -15.22 9.90
N ILE A 70 7.19 -14.20 10.17
CA ILE A 70 8.59 -14.13 9.74
C ILE A 70 9.40 -15.31 10.32
N THR A 71 9.22 -15.58 11.62
CA THR A 71 9.90 -16.68 12.32
C THR A 71 9.47 -18.05 11.80
N LYS A 72 8.17 -18.25 11.53
CA LYS A 72 7.62 -19.50 10.95
C LYS A 72 8.15 -19.78 9.54
N LEU A 73 8.39 -18.73 8.76
CA LEU A 73 9.02 -18.83 7.44
C LEU A 73 10.54 -19.07 7.51
N GLY A 74 11.14 -19.01 8.70
CA GLY A 74 12.58 -19.22 8.89
C GLY A 74 13.43 -18.00 8.57
N TYR A 75 12.82 -16.83 8.37
CA TYR A 75 13.58 -15.58 8.24
C TYR A 75 14.16 -15.20 9.59
N ALA A 76 15.48 -15.11 9.65
CA ALA A 76 16.20 -14.61 10.82
C ALA A 76 16.88 -13.29 10.46
N LYS A 77 16.91 -12.36 11.41
CA LYS A 77 17.81 -11.22 11.32
C LYS A 77 19.23 -11.77 11.36
N THR A 78 19.93 -11.72 10.23
CA THR A 78 21.38 -11.80 10.26
C THR A 78 21.83 -10.49 10.90
N GLU A 79 22.25 -10.53 12.17
CA GLU A 79 22.94 -9.40 12.78
C GLU A 79 24.06 -9.01 11.81
N PRO A 80 24.03 -7.80 11.21
CA PRO A 80 25.13 -7.40 10.36
C PRO A 80 26.37 -7.42 11.26
N SER A 81 27.31 -8.31 10.91
CA SER A 81 28.64 -8.33 11.54
C SER A 81 29.11 -6.88 11.67
N PRO A 82 29.60 -6.44 12.84
CA PRO A 82 29.89 -5.04 13.09
C PRO A 82 30.76 -4.55 11.95
N VAL A 83 30.20 -3.66 11.12
CA VAL A 83 30.93 -3.02 10.03
C VAL A 83 32.05 -2.28 10.74
N GLN A 84 33.24 -2.87 10.73
CA GLN A 84 34.44 -2.25 11.25
C GLN A 84 34.62 -0.99 10.41
N LYS A 85 34.20 0.15 10.97
CA LYS A 85 34.59 1.46 10.46
C LYS A 85 36.11 1.51 10.63
N GLN A 86 36.82 1.18 9.55
CA GLN A 86 38.25 1.42 9.47
C GLN A 86 38.46 2.94 9.51
N ALA A 87 39.32 3.34 10.44
CA ALA A 87 39.70 4.72 10.74
C ALA A 87 40.65 5.29 9.68
#